data_AF-A0A9E3Y4H4-F1
#
_entry.id   AF-A0A9E3Y4H4-F1
#
_cell.length_a   1.000
_cell.length_b   1.000
_cell.length_c   1.000
_cell.angle_alpha   90.00
_cell.angle_beta   90.00
_cell.angle_gamma   90.00
#
_symmetry.space_group_name_H-M   'P 1'
#
loop_
_entity.id
_entity.type
_entity.pdbx_description
1 polymer ?
#
loop_
_entity_poly.entity_id
_entity_poly.type
_entity_poly.pdbx_seq_one_letter_code
_entity_poly.pdbx_strand_id
1 'polypeptide(L)'
;GARQSFQNGWLFLPGVITDVDAAAQPADRYEWHPWSELPTDPPGIDYRGQIVKLGPTTWYVDLDGVRHWIPTSSAWMCAKWDLGAVQYEVKPWELDAYPLGSDFVCADYKKK
;
A
#
# COMPACT_ATOMS: atom_id res chain seq x y z
N GLY A 1 7.31 -1.38 20.43
CA GLY A 1 6.08 -1.98 20.94
C GLY A 1 5.47 -2.77 19.82
N ALA A 2 4.93 -3.95 20.11
CA ALA A 2 4.25 -4.78 19.11
C ALA A 2 2.84 -4.21 18.87
N ARG A 3 2.37 -4.24 17.63
CA ARG A 3 1.07 -3.68 17.22
C ARG A 3 0.25 -4.73 16.50
N GLN A 4 -0.99 -4.93 16.94
CA GLN A 4 -1.95 -5.80 16.28
C GLN A 4 -3.20 -5.01 15.88
N SER A 5 -3.59 -5.10 14.61
CA SER A 5 -4.72 -4.35 14.05
C SER A 5 -6.04 -5.13 14.14
N PHE A 6 -7.12 -4.43 14.45
CA PHE A 6 -8.48 -4.97 14.52
C PHE A 6 -9.46 -4.04 13.79
N GLN A 7 -10.69 -4.52 13.57
CA GLN A 7 -11.71 -3.77 12.84
C GLN A 7 -12.01 -2.39 13.43
N ASN A 8 -11.96 -2.24 14.77
CA ASN A 8 -12.37 -1.01 15.46
C ASN A 8 -11.22 -0.27 16.18
N GLY A 9 -9.98 -0.72 16.00
CA GLY A 9 -8.83 -0.12 16.67
C GLY A 9 -7.60 -1.03 16.59
N TRP A 10 -6.64 -0.79 17.46
CA TRP A 10 -5.41 -1.56 17.51
C TRP A 10 -4.98 -1.82 18.95
N LEU A 11 -4.31 -2.95 19.16
CA LEU A 11 -3.66 -3.28 20.42
C LEU A 11 -2.18 -2.90 20.33
N PHE A 12 -1.70 -2.20 21.34
CA PHE A 12 -0.30 -1.90 21.54
C PHE A 12 0.27 -2.68 22.72
N LEU A 13 1.50 -3.14 22.58
CA LEU A 13 2.25 -3.74 23.68
C LEU A 13 3.60 -3.06 23.83
N PRO A 14 3.79 -2.20 24.86
CA PRO A 14 5.03 -1.48 25.06
C PRO A 14 6.18 -2.41 25.45
N GLY A 15 7.39 -2.09 24.96
CA GLY A 15 8.62 -2.82 25.29
C GLY A 15 8.82 -4.18 24.61
N VAL A 16 7.86 -4.66 23.82
CA VAL A 16 7.97 -5.90 23.03
C VAL A 16 8.08 -5.55 21.54
N ILE A 17 8.86 -6.31 20.77
CA ILE A 17 9.15 -6.00 19.35
C ILE A 17 8.52 -7.03 18.40
N THR A 18 8.41 -8.29 18.81
CA THR A 18 7.91 -9.37 17.93
C THR A 18 6.48 -9.78 18.27
N ASP A 19 5.73 -10.22 17.27
CA ASP A 19 4.35 -10.71 17.45
C ASP A 19 4.30 -12.02 18.24
N VAL A 20 5.35 -12.84 18.12
CA VAL A 20 5.49 -14.10 18.87
C VAL A 20 5.68 -13.83 20.36
N ASP A 21 6.56 -12.90 20.73
CA ASP A 21 6.78 -12.53 22.13
C ASP A 21 5.57 -11.78 22.71
N ALA A 22 4.85 -11.05 21.86
CA ALA A 22 3.61 -10.39 22.25
C ALA A 22 2.57 -11.43 22.65
N ALA A 23 2.29 -12.44 21.82
CA ALA A 23 1.28 -13.46 22.08
C ALA A 23 1.46 -14.25 23.40
N ALA A 24 2.67 -14.24 23.97
CA ALA A 24 2.98 -14.86 25.27
C ALA A 24 2.80 -13.91 26.47
N GLN A 25 2.49 -12.63 26.26
CA GLN A 25 2.30 -11.65 27.34
C GLN A 25 0.88 -11.72 27.93
N PRO A 26 0.72 -11.37 29.21
CA PRO A 26 -0.58 -11.29 29.83
C PRO A 26 -1.41 -10.13 29.24
N ALA A 27 -2.73 -10.32 29.18
CA ALA A 27 -3.66 -9.42 28.50
C ALA A 27 -3.73 -8.02 29.13
N ASP A 28 -3.40 -7.88 30.42
CA ASP A 28 -3.42 -6.63 31.18
C ASP A 28 -2.32 -5.64 30.76
N ARG A 29 -1.27 -6.11 30.08
CA ARG A 29 -0.21 -5.27 29.52
C ARG A 29 -0.57 -4.63 28.19
N TYR A 30 -1.66 -5.06 27.57
CA TYR A 30 -2.06 -4.55 26.28
C TYR A 30 -2.90 -3.30 26.43
N GLU A 31 -2.56 -2.30 25.62
CA GLU A 31 -3.26 -1.02 25.57
C GLU A 31 -4.12 -1.01 24.31
N TRP A 32 -5.43 -0.80 24.49
CA TRP A 32 -6.34 -0.58 23.36
C TRP A 32 -6.31 0.88 22.94
N HIS A 33 -6.13 1.10 21.64
CA HIS A 33 -6.14 2.43 21.06
C HIS A 33 -7.16 2.50 19.91
N PRO A 34 -7.97 3.57 19.85
CA PRO A 34 -8.77 3.86 18.68
C PRO A 34 -7.89 4.27 17.51
N TRP A 35 -8.38 4.05 16.28
CA TRP A 35 -7.70 4.48 15.06
C TRP A 35 -7.45 5.99 15.00
N SER A 36 -8.28 6.79 15.69
CA SER A 36 -8.16 8.26 15.74
C SER A 36 -6.93 8.77 16.49
N GLU A 37 -6.26 7.94 17.29
CA GLU A 37 -5.06 8.33 18.04
C GLU A 37 -3.76 8.19 17.25
N LEU A 38 -3.77 7.35 16.22
CA LEU A 38 -2.69 7.41 15.24
C LEU A 38 -2.86 8.72 14.47
N PRO A 39 -1.77 9.39 14.09
CA PRO A 39 -1.84 10.33 12.98
C PRO A 39 -2.61 9.60 11.88
N THR A 40 -3.65 10.23 11.29
CA THR A 40 -4.18 9.75 10.01
C THR A 40 -2.97 9.39 9.19
N ASP A 41 -2.86 8.12 8.76
CA ASP A 41 -1.73 7.65 7.95
C ASP A 41 -1.33 8.79 7.01
N PRO A 42 -0.03 9.18 6.97
CA PRO A 42 0.42 10.37 6.24
C PRO A 42 -0.36 10.41 4.94
N PRO A 43 -1.12 11.50 4.66
CA PRO A 43 -2.30 11.48 3.80
C PRO A 43 -2.03 10.53 2.66
N GLY A 44 -2.66 9.34 2.70
CA GLY A 44 -2.22 8.18 1.92
C GLY A 44 -1.85 8.65 0.53
N ILE A 45 -0.57 8.53 0.17
CA ILE A 45 -0.04 9.12 -1.07
C ILE A 45 -1.00 8.68 -2.18
N ASP A 46 -1.65 9.63 -2.83
CA ASP A 46 -2.55 9.30 -3.92
C ASP A 46 -1.71 8.78 -5.08
N TYR A 47 -1.69 7.46 -5.26
CA TYR A 47 -0.90 6.81 -6.28
C TYR A 47 -1.55 6.89 -7.67
N ARG A 48 -2.72 7.52 -7.83
CA ARG A 48 -3.32 7.73 -9.16
C ARG A 48 -2.34 8.41 -10.11
N GLY A 49 -2.18 7.81 -11.29
CA GLY A 49 -1.20 8.20 -12.31
C GLY A 49 0.25 7.78 -11.98
N GLN A 50 0.49 6.99 -10.94
CA GLN A 50 1.81 6.59 -10.48
C GLN A 50 2.08 5.10 -10.67
N ILE A 51 3.36 4.73 -10.63
CA ILE A 51 3.81 3.35 -10.57
C ILE A 51 3.96 2.97 -9.09
N VAL A 52 3.42 1.82 -8.71
CA VAL A 52 3.58 1.25 -7.37
C VAL A 52 4.28 -0.11 -7.46
N LYS A 53 5.20 -0.37 -6.55
CA LYS A 53 6.01 -1.58 -6.51
C LYS A 53 5.86 -2.27 -5.16
N LEU A 54 5.54 -3.56 -5.20
CA LEU A 54 5.42 -4.45 -4.05
C LEU A 54 6.25 -5.69 -4.34
N GLY A 55 7.41 -5.77 -3.68
CA GLY A 55 8.39 -6.82 -3.94
C GLY A 55 8.84 -6.82 -5.42
N PRO A 56 8.74 -7.95 -6.15
CA PRO A 56 9.17 -8.06 -7.53
C PRO A 56 8.14 -7.53 -8.54
N THR A 57 6.94 -7.20 -8.09
CA THR A 57 5.81 -6.88 -8.97
C THR A 57 5.57 -5.38 -9.00
N THR A 58 5.15 -4.89 -10.16
CA THR A 58 4.91 -3.47 -10.41
C THR A 58 3.53 -3.29 -11.03
N TRP A 59 2.84 -2.23 -10.61
CA TRP A 59 1.53 -1.84 -11.12
C TRP A 59 1.53 -0.37 -11.48
N TYR A 60 0.68 0.01 -12.42
CA TYR A 60 0.31 1.39 -12.66
C TYR A 60 -1.08 1.61 -12.05
N VAL A 61 -1.24 2.62 -11.21
CA VAL A 61 -2.56 3.02 -10.74
C VAL A 61 -3.05 4.11 -11.68
N ASP A 62 -4.17 3.88 -12.35
CA ASP A 62 -4.72 4.86 -13.27
C ASP A 62 -5.34 6.07 -12.54
N LEU A 63 -5.84 7.03 -13.30
CA LEU A 63 -6.47 8.23 -12.74
C LEU A 63 -7.84 7.96 -12.08
N ASP A 64 -8.45 6.82 -12.37
CA ASP A 64 -9.73 6.38 -11.78
C ASP A 64 -9.50 5.58 -10.48
N GLY A 65 -8.25 5.28 -10.14
CA GLY A 65 -7.86 4.53 -8.94
C GLY A 65 -7.97 3.02 -9.12
N VAL A 66 -7.77 2.51 -10.34
CA VAL A 66 -7.66 1.07 -10.62
C VAL A 66 -6.19 0.72 -10.81
N ARG A 67 -5.73 -0.38 -10.19
CA ARG A 67 -4.36 -0.86 -10.38
C ARG A 67 -4.29 -1.85 -11.54
N HIS A 68 -3.32 -1.64 -12.41
CA HIS A 68 -3.06 -2.43 -13.60
C HIS A 68 -1.68 -3.05 -13.50
N TRP A 69 -1.60 -4.37 -13.61
CA TRP A 69 -0.31 -5.06 -13.56
C TRP A 69 0.56 -4.66 -14.75
N ILE A 70 1.85 -4.38 -14.52
CA ILE A 70 2.81 -4.05 -15.57
C ILE A 70 3.61 -5.32 -15.91
N PRO A 71 3.34 -5.98 -17.05
CA PRO A 71 3.91 -7.30 -17.34
C PRO A 71 5.34 -7.24 -17.90
N THR A 72 5.77 -6.10 -18.43
CA THR A 72 7.04 -5.99 -19.17
C THR A 72 7.79 -4.70 -18.86
N SER A 73 9.10 -4.71 -19.09
CA SER A 73 9.95 -3.52 -18.97
C SER A 73 9.55 -2.42 -19.97
N SER A 74 9.11 -2.78 -21.17
CA SER A 74 8.63 -1.81 -22.16
C SER A 74 7.35 -1.10 -21.70
N ALA A 75 6.43 -1.83 -21.06
CA ALA A 75 5.22 -1.26 -20.47
C ALA A 75 5.57 -0.34 -19.29
N TRP A 76 6.50 -0.76 -18.42
CA TRP A 76 7.03 0.06 -17.34
C TRP A 76 7.68 1.36 -17.86
N MET A 77 8.50 1.28 -18.90
CA MET A 77 9.15 2.43 -19.53
C MET A 77 8.13 3.43 -20.07
N CYS A 78 7.03 2.96 -20.66
CA CYS A 78 5.96 3.85 -21.10
C CYS A 78 5.33 4.60 -19.92
N ALA A 79 4.94 3.88 -18.85
CA ALA A 79 4.38 4.53 -17.67
C ALA A 79 5.36 5.57 -17.09
N LYS A 80 6.65 5.24 -17.03
CA LYS A 80 7.68 6.11 -16.48
C LYS A 80 7.96 7.36 -17.33
N TRP A 81 8.15 7.17 -18.63
CA TRP A 81 8.70 8.20 -19.52
C TRP A 81 7.64 8.90 -20.35
N ASP A 82 6.67 8.15 -20.86
CA ASP A 82 5.62 8.71 -21.71
C ASP A 82 4.48 9.32 -20.88
N LEU A 83 4.13 8.68 -19.76
CA LEU A 83 3.08 9.17 -18.85
C LEU A 83 3.65 9.98 -17.67
N GLY A 84 4.97 10.03 -17.51
CA GLY A 84 5.64 10.81 -16.45
C GLY A 84 5.43 10.27 -15.04
N ALA A 85 5.05 9.00 -14.88
CA ALA A 85 4.76 8.42 -13.58
C ALA A 85 6.02 8.33 -12.69
N VAL A 86 5.85 8.55 -11.39
CA VAL A 86 6.86 8.29 -10.37
C VAL A 86 6.62 6.90 -9.79
N GLN A 87 7.71 6.19 -9.47
CA GLN A 87 7.61 4.88 -8.84
C GLN A 87 7.73 5.01 -7.32
N TYR A 88 6.81 4.38 -6.61
CA TYR A 88 6.80 4.25 -5.16
C TYR A 88 6.93 2.79 -4.75
N GLU A 89 7.69 2.51 -3.71
CA GLU A 89 7.61 1.22 -3.02
C GLU A 89 6.49 1.29 -1.98
N VAL A 90 5.55 0.36 -2.06
CA VAL A 90 4.33 0.37 -1.26
C VAL A 90 4.23 -0.88 -0.39
N LYS A 91 3.38 -0.81 0.62
CA LYS A 91 2.96 -1.93 1.46
C LYS A 91 1.75 -2.64 0.85
N PRO A 92 1.49 -3.91 1.19
CA PRO A 92 0.35 -4.66 0.64
C PRO A 92 -0.99 -3.92 0.82
N TRP A 93 -1.25 -3.37 2.01
CA TRP A 93 -2.50 -2.67 2.31
C TRP A 93 -2.69 -1.36 1.54
N GLU A 94 -1.61 -0.69 1.13
CA GLU A 94 -1.68 0.52 0.30
C GLU A 94 -2.08 0.15 -1.14
N LEU A 95 -1.56 -0.96 -1.64
CA LEU A 95 -1.90 -1.48 -2.97
C LEU A 95 -3.33 -2.03 -3.03
N ASP A 96 -3.77 -2.73 -1.97
CA ASP A 96 -5.09 -3.36 -1.90
C ASP A 96 -6.25 -2.35 -1.77
N ALA A 97 -5.94 -1.09 -1.46
CA ALA A 97 -6.90 0.02 -1.54
C ALA A 97 -7.38 0.29 -2.98
N TYR A 98 -6.63 -0.17 -3.99
CA TYR A 98 -6.95 0.01 -5.41
C TYR A 98 -7.46 -1.32 -6.00
N PRO A 99 -8.68 -1.38 -6.57
CA PRO A 99 -9.19 -2.57 -7.23
C PRO A 99 -8.28 -3.00 -8.38
N LEU A 100 -8.14 -4.31 -8.59
CA LEU A 100 -7.37 -4.88 -9.69
C LEU A 100 -8.15 -4.75 -10.99
N GLY A 101 -7.55 -4.09 -11.98
CA GLY A 101 -8.04 -4.00 -13.35
C GLY A 101 -7.36 -5.00 -14.29
N SER A 102 -7.51 -4.77 -15.59
CA SER A 102 -6.76 -5.47 -16.63
C SER A 102 -5.26 -5.16 -16.58
N ASP A 103 -4.47 -5.90 -17.36
CA ASP A 103 -3.06 -5.60 -17.54
C ASP A 103 -2.86 -4.19 -18.10
N PHE A 104 -1.76 -3.56 -17.71
CA PHE A 104 -1.41 -2.23 -18.17
C PHE A 104 -0.95 -2.27 -19.63
N VAL A 105 -1.71 -1.61 -20.50
CA VAL A 105 -1.36 -1.42 -21.91
C VAL A 105 -1.17 0.07 -22.18
N CYS A 106 0.07 0.46 -22.47
CA CYS A 106 0.49 1.84 -22.70
C CYS A 106 -0.40 2.63 -23.69
N ALA A 107 -0.87 1.98 -24.76
CA ALA A 107 -1.68 2.62 -25.80
C ALA A 107 -3.04 3.14 -25.29
N ASP A 108 -3.58 2.52 -24.24
CA ASP A 108 -4.88 2.87 -23.68
C ASP A 108 -4.84 4.23 -22.95
N TYR A 109 -3.67 4.62 -22.44
CA TYR A 109 -3.46 5.83 -21.65
C TYR A 109 -2.79 6.97 -22.43
N LYS A 110 -2.20 6.67 -23.59
CA LYS A 110 -1.59 7.68 -24.48
C LYS A 110 -2.60 8.54 -25.26
N LYS A 111 -3.90 8.24 -25.20
CA LYS A 111 -4.93 9.01 -25.90
C LYS A 111 -5.55 10.09 -24.98
N LYS A 112 -4.91 11.25 -24.92
CA LYS A 112 -5.57 12.57 -24.81
C LYS A 112 -4.72 13.63 -25.52
#